data_AF-A0A973DG26-F1
#
_entry.id   AF-A0A973DG26-F1
#
_cell.length_a   1.000
_cell.length_b   1.000
_cell.length_c   1.000
_cell.angle_alpha   90.00
_cell.angle_beta   90.00
_cell.angle_gamma   90.00
#
_symmetry.space_group_name_H-M   'P 1'
#
loop_
_entity.id
_entity.type
_entity.pdbx_description
1 polymer ?
#
loop_
_entity_poly.entity_id
_entity_poly.type
_entity_poly.pdbx_seq_one_letter_code
_entity_poly.pdbx_strand_id
1 'polypeptide(L)'
;MIKVESEILNKSGKRENWREIAFFASDDETQFEVREYYGQQKISYMKETARLPFDCLGIARMNYSNMLRTRVIDGYEPIEQLKTKVPCLPFSNFKPPMYKCDFDVPFAEQLSKINDPVVIPVQQGKRAYIKLGQESINSIQAVDIKGNAFTLDKNIQEMLASKVAIGSFESGVLETYILDDGSVCLYDVIMLNGTEINSSYKDRQKSLKGMFGHKSGFTYPDTIEANTDLKSHPGRHFIVKDNSVSCLDSRTFVIPNFYSVKVLIEEKYSYRPGYYKVMFTTPEGYESIGDLYHPHEELYANTQIQIAFKKVENGKPVNFWFSPIQHKNKLNYDEDGTDIYQMAQLSEFWYGY
;
A
#
# COMPACT_ATOMS: atom_id res chain seq x y z
N MET A 1 7.44 8.73 17.10
CA MET A 1 8.60 9.64 16.97
C MET A 1 9.10 9.62 15.54
N ILE A 2 8.69 10.61 14.76
CA ILE A 2 9.05 10.88 13.36
C ILE A 2 10.19 11.89 13.36
N LYS A 3 11.19 11.70 12.49
CA LYS A 3 12.26 12.68 12.26
C LYS A 3 11.71 13.88 11.51
N VAL A 4 11.84 15.06 12.11
CA VAL A 4 11.31 16.34 11.60
C VAL A 4 12.41 17.16 10.94
N GLU A 5 13.60 17.11 11.51
CA GLU A 5 14.73 17.89 11.05
C GLU A 5 16.00 17.15 11.40
N SER A 6 16.99 17.21 10.51
CA SER A 6 18.34 16.77 10.83
C SER A 6 19.37 17.66 10.18
N GLU A 7 20.46 17.80 10.89
CA GLU A 7 21.62 18.53 10.43
C GLU A 7 22.87 17.67 10.64
N ILE A 8 23.59 17.45 9.54
CA ILE A 8 24.81 16.66 9.49
C ILE A 8 25.99 17.63 9.53
N LEU A 9 26.93 17.35 10.42
CA LEU A 9 28.16 18.11 10.59
C LEU A 9 29.37 17.21 10.35
N ASN A 10 30.41 17.74 9.73
CA ASN A 10 31.68 17.05 9.57
C ASN A 10 32.80 17.77 10.29
N LYS A 11 33.83 17.02 10.66
CA LYS A 11 35.10 17.57 11.13
C LYS A 11 36.24 16.87 10.44
N SER A 12 36.96 17.62 9.62
CA SER A 12 38.12 17.16 8.87
C SER A 12 39.38 17.21 9.73
N GLY A 13 40.13 16.11 9.72
CA GLY A 13 41.40 15.96 10.42
C GLY A 13 42.18 14.77 9.86
N LYS A 14 42.94 14.03 10.67
CA LYS A 14 43.56 12.76 10.23
C LYS A 14 42.54 11.70 9.78
N ARG A 15 41.29 11.82 10.25
CA ARG A 15 40.13 11.04 9.83
C ARG A 15 38.95 11.99 9.72
N GLU A 16 38.03 11.72 8.82
CA GLU A 16 36.74 12.40 8.80
C GLU A 16 35.87 11.89 9.95
N ASN A 17 35.31 12.81 10.72
CA ASN A 17 34.36 12.51 11.77
C ASN A 17 33.04 13.18 11.43
N TRP A 18 31.96 12.46 11.65
CA TRP A 18 30.62 12.88 11.30
C TRP A 18 29.75 12.94 12.55
N ARG A 19 28.92 13.98 12.63
CA ARG A 19 27.83 14.11 13.58
C ARG A 19 26.55 14.26 12.83
N GLU A 20 25.49 13.68 13.34
CA GLU A 20 24.15 14.06 12.97
C GLU A 20 23.41 14.41 14.25
N ILE A 21 22.75 15.55 14.25
CA ILE A 21 21.80 15.89 15.29
C ILE A 21 20.44 15.93 14.61
N ALA A 22 19.51 15.14 15.14
CA ALA A 22 18.19 14.94 14.56
C ALA A 22 17.11 15.23 15.60
N PHE A 23 16.10 15.99 15.18
CA PHE A 23 14.93 16.37 15.95
C PHE A 23 13.77 15.46 15.54
N PHE A 24 13.09 14.89 16.52
CA PHE A 24 11.96 13.99 16.34
C PHE A 24 10.73 14.49 17.11
N ALA A 25 9.53 14.22 16.59
CA ALA A 25 8.25 14.50 17.22
C ALA A 25 7.33 13.28 17.17
N SER A 26 6.44 13.08 18.14
CA SER A 26 5.37 12.09 18.04
C SER A 26 4.33 12.49 16.99
N ASP A 27 3.52 11.52 16.54
CA ASP A 27 2.52 11.73 15.49
C ASP A 27 1.41 12.73 15.89
N ASP A 28 1.19 12.92 17.19
CA ASP A 28 0.28 13.88 17.81
C ASP A 28 0.99 15.15 18.31
N GLU A 29 2.30 15.27 18.08
CA GLU A 29 3.15 16.39 18.51
C GLU A 29 3.12 16.67 20.03
N THR A 30 2.90 15.65 20.85
CA THR A 30 2.93 15.77 22.33
C THR A 30 4.25 15.34 22.95
N GLN A 31 5.09 14.60 22.22
CA GLN A 31 6.40 14.13 22.67
C GLN A 31 7.47 14.46 21.63
N PHE A 32 8.68 14.77 22.10
CA PHE A 32 9.79 15.19 21.26
C PHE A 32 11.07 14.48 21.69
N GLU A 33 11.96 14.23 20.74
CA GLU A 33 13.29 13.70 21.03
C GLU A 33 14.35 14.46 20.24
N VAL A 34 15.50 14.68 20.86
CA VAL A 34 16.71 15.09 20.16
C VAL A 34 17.70 13.94 20.26
N ARG A 35 18.14 13.45 19.10
CA ARG A 35 19.12 12.36 19.02
C ARG A 35 20.41 12.88 18.40
N GLU A 36 21.53 12.36 18.88
CA GLU A 36 22.85 12.59 18.30
C GLU A 36 23.44 11.26 17.83
N TYR A 37 24.04 11.29 16.65
CA TYR A 37 24.77 10.19 16.07
C TYR A 37 26.22 10.57 15.79
N TYR A 38 27.11 9.57 15.84
CA TYR A 38 28.53 9.70 15.55
C TYR A 38 28.99 8.67 14.53
N GLY A 39 29.68 9.14 13.49
CA GLY A 39 30.34 8.29 12.49
C GLY A 39 31.81 8.66 12.31
N GLN A 40 32.61 7.70 11.86
CA GLN A 40 34.00 7.90 11.47
C GLN A 40 34.20 7.39 10.04
N GLN A 41 34.91 8.16 9.21
CA GLN A 41 35.19 7.96 7.78
C GLN A 41 33.98 7.93 6.84
N LYS A 42 32.88 7.25 7.20
CA LYS A 42 31.66 7.22 6.38
C LYS A 42 30.42 7.48 7.23
N ILE A 43 29.49 8.25 6.67
CA ILE A 43 28.20 8.56 7.30
C ILE A 43 27.35 7.32 7.56
N SER A 44 27.43 6.31 6.70
CA SER A 44 26.70 5.03 6.84
C SER A 44 27.05 4.22 8.09
N TYR A 45 28.11 4.59 8.82
CA TYR A 45 28.54 3.92 10.06
C TYR A 45 28.16 4.69 11.33
N MET A 46 27.24 5.64 11.21
CA MET A 46 26.77 6.42 12.35
C MET A 46 26.14 5.53 13.43
N LYS A 47 26.51 5.77 14.68
CA LYS A 47 25.95 5.14 15.88
C LYS A 47 25.34 6.21 16.77
N GLU A 48 24.19 5.92 17.35
CA GLU A 48 23.56 6.80 18.32
C GLU A 48 24.49 6.98 19.54
N THR A 49 24.72 8.22 19.94
CA THR A 49 25.52 8.60 21.11
C THR A 49 24.72 9.30 22.18
N ALA A 50 23.60 9.92 21.82
CA ALA A 50 22.70 10.54 22.78
C ALA A 50 21.24 10.48 22.30
N ARG A 51 20.32 10.38 23.26
CA ARG A 51 18.88 10.49 23.06
C ARG A 51 18.28 11.25 24.24
N LEU A 52 17.69 12.39 23.96
CA LEU A 52 17.09 13.29 24.94
C LEU A 52 15.58 13.40 24.68
N PRO A 53 14.73 12.82 25.55
CA PRO A 53 13.28 12.93 25.43
C PRO A 53 12.76 14.22 26.09
N PHE A 54 11.68 14.76 25.53
CA PHE A 54 11.00 15.97 26.00
C PHE A 54 9.48 15.86 25.78
N ASP A 55 8.71 16.53 26.62
CA ASP A 55 7.25 16.70 26.53
C ASP A 55 6.84 18.10 26.04
N CYS A 56 7.82 18.99 25.85
CA CYS A 56 7.60 20.37 25.43
C CYS A 56 8.43 20.72 24.20
N LEU A 57 7.76 21.15 23.13
CA LEU A 57 8.37 21.51 21.84
C LEU A 57 9.45 22.58 22.00
N GLY A 58 9.19 23.63 22.78
CA GLY A 58 10.12 24.75 22.97
C GLY A 58 11.44 24.30 23.61
N ILE A 59 11.37 23.44 24.62
CA ILE A 59 12.55 22.90 25.30
C ILE A 59 13.31 21.96 24.36
N ALA A 60 12.60 21.11 23.63
CA ALA A 60 13.21 20.18 22.69
C ALA A 60 13.95 20.92 21.55
N ARG A 61 13.34 21.98 21.00
CA ARG A 61 13.96 22.86 19.99
C ARG A 61 15.18 23.59 20.52
N MET A 62 15.12 24.10 21.74
CA MET A 62 16.26 24.74 22.39
C MET A 62 17.43 23.75 22.53
N ASN A 63 17.16 22.50 22.96
CA ASN A 63 18.20 21.47 23.08
C ASN A 63 18.78 21.06 21.73
N TYR A 64 17.96 20.90 20.70
CA TYR A 64 18.41 20.65 19.33
C TYR A 64 19.41 21.72 18.87
N SER A 65 19.05 23.00 19.02
CA SER A 65 19.94 24.13 18.67
C SER A 65 21.21 24.18 19.53
N ASN A 66 21.11 23.89 20.83
CA ASN A 66 22.26 23.90 21.74
C ASN A 66 23.25 22.79 21.41
N MET A 67 22.77 21.59 21.10
CA MET A 67 23.64 20.48 20.68
C MET A 67 24.38 20.83 19.38
N LEU A 68 23.68 21.42 18.41
CA LEU A 68 24.30 21.87 17.16
C LEU A 68 25.39 22.90 17.41
N ARG A 69 25.08 23.95 18.17
CA ARG A 69 26.05 24.99 18.53
C ARG A 69 27.25 24.43 19.28
N THR A 70 27.02 23.47 20.18
CA THR A 70 28.10 22.82 20.93
C THR A 70 29.06 22.09 19.98
N ARG A 71 28.53 21.38 18.96
CA ARG A 71 29.38 20.72 17.96
C ARG A 71 30.10 21.69 17.03
N VAL A 72 29.49 22.82 16.70
CA VAL A 72 30.19 23.90 15.99
C VAL A 72 31.35 24.46 16.82
N ILE A 73 31.16 24.66 18.13
CA ILE A 73 32.23 25.07 19.06
C ILE A 73 33.33 23.99 19.13
N ASP A 74 32.96 22.71 19.10
CA ASP A 74 33.92 21.59 19.03
C ASP A 74 34.67 21.52 17.68
N GLY A 75 34.40 22.42 16.74
CA GLY A 75 35.06 22.52 15.44
C GLY A 75 34.50 21.60 14.36
N TYR A 76 33.22 21.22 14.46
CA TYR A 76 32.48 20.63 13.35
C TYR A 76 31.85 21.72 12.48
N GLU A 77 31.76 21.49 11.18
CA GLU A 77 31.13 22.39 10.22
C GLU A 77 29.83 21.76 9.71
N PRO A 78 28.71 22.50 9.70
CA PRO A 78 27.48 22.03 9.07
C PRO A 78 27.66 21.84 7.56
N ILE A 79 27.13 20.74 7.03
CA ILE A 79 27.06 20.53 5.59
C ILE A 79 25.67 20.93 5.13
N GLU A 80 25.54 22.16 4.65
CA GLU A 80 24.26 22.75 4.24
C GLU A 80 23.52 21.91 3.19
N GLN A 81 24.22 21.22 2.28
CA GLN A 81 23.57 20.35 1.29
C GLN A 81 22.90 19.11 1.90
N LEU A 82 23.31 18.72 3.11
CA LEU A 82 22.76 17.58 3.85
C LEU A 82 21.79 18.03 4.95
N LYS A 83 21.68 19.34 5.18
CA LYS A 83 20.65 19.89 6.07
C LYS A 83 19.29 19.63 5.46
N THR A 84 18.52 18.80 6.14
CA THR A 84 17.23 18.36 5.64
C THR A 84 16.17 18.74 6.64
N LYS A 85 15.33 19.71 6.26
CA LYS A 85 13.97 19.78 6.81
C LYS A 85 13.20 18.66 6.15
N VAL A 86 12.87 17.67 6.94
CA VAL A 86 12.06 16.56 6.48
C VAL A 86 10.63 17.09 6.46
N PRO A 87 9.95 17.18 5.30
CA PRO A 87 8.54 17.51 5.28
C PRO A 87 7.80 16.40 6.05
N CYS A 88 7.57 16.64 7.34
CA CYS A 88 6.83 15.74 8.18
C CYS A 88 5.43 15.59 7.61
N LEU A 89 5.16 14.44 7.01
CA LEU A 89 3.85 13.84 7.08
C LEU A 89 3.93 12.79 8.19
N PRO A 90 3.44 13.11 9.40
CA PRO A 90 3.03 12.07 10.32
C PRO A 90 2.20 11.05 9.57
N PHE A 91 2.38 9.76 9.86
CA PHE A 91 1.57 8.75 9.18
C PHE A 91 0.10 8.84 9.60
N SER A 92 -0.15 9.39 10.79
CA SER A 92 -1.47 9.91 11.18
C SER A 92 -2.08 10.87 10.16
N ASN A 93 -1.25 11.61 9.41
CA ASN A 93 -1.65 12.51 8.33
C ASN A 93 -1.48 11.91 6.93
N PHE A 94 -0.87 10.73 6.80
CA PHE A 94 -0.76 10.04 5.52
C PHE A 94 -2.14 9.53 5.12
N LYS A 95 -2.63 10.00 3.98
CA LYS A 95 -3.87 9.52 3.39
C LYS A 95 -3.53 8.55 2.27
N PRO A 96 -3.86 7.25 2.41
CA PRO A 96 -3.81 6.29 1.33
C PRO A 96 -4.36 6.86 0.02
N PRO A 97 -3.58 6.89 -1.08
CA PRO A 97 -4.13 7.28 -2.38
C PRO A 97 -5.23 6.30 -2.80
N MET A 98 -6.45 6.81 -2.94
CA MET A 98 -7.56 6.05 -3.48
C MET A 98 -7.37 5.87 -4.98
N TYR A 99 -7.36 4.61 -5.42
CA TYR A 99 -7.39 4.32 -6.84
C TYR A 99 -8.81 4.43 -7.35
N LYS A 100 -8.98 5.24 -8.39
CA LYS A 100 -10.27 5.43 -9.03
C LYS A 100 -10.43 4.45 -10.18
N CYS A 101 -11.66 3.99 -10.34
CA CYS A 101 -12.12 3.31 -11.53
C CYS A 101 -13.19 4.21 -12.11
N ASP A 102 -12.91 4.82 -13.25
CA ASP A 102 -13.88 5.63 -13.99
C ASP A 102 -14.51 4.72 -15.05
N PHE A 103 -15.80 4.43 -14.89
CA PHE A 103 -16.55 3.60 -15.83
C PHE A 103 -17.22 4.43 -16.92
N ASP A 104 -17.25 5.77 -16.79
CA ASP A 104 -17.89 6.67 -17.75
C ASP A 104 -16.98 6.93 -18.96
N VAL A 105 -15.67 6.72 -18.81
CA VAL A 105 -14.66 6.88 -19.85
C VAL A 105 -14.03 5.52 -20.19
N PRO A 106 -13.95 5.12 -21.47
CA PRO A 106 -13.28 3.88 -21.86
C PRO A 106 -11.84 3.80 -21.32
N PHE A 107 -11.41 2.64 -20.82
CA PHE A 107 -10.09 2.49 -20.21
C PHE A 107 -8.96 2.69 -21.22
N ALA A 108 -9.18 2.35 -22.49
CA ALA A 108 -8.26 2.68 -23.58
C ALA A 108 -8.01 4.20 -23.70
N GLU A 109 -9.04 5.03 -23.49
CA GLU A 109 -8.90 6.49 -23.49
C GLU A 109 -8.22 7.01 -22.21
N GLN A 110 -8.45 6.36 -21.07
CA GLN A 110 -7.74 6.70 -19.83
C GLN A 110 -6.24 6.38 -19.95
N LEU A 111 -5.89 5.23 -20.55
CA LEU A 111 -4.52 4.80 -20.81
C LEU A 111 -3.77 5.75 -21.73
N SER A 112 -4.41 6.23 -22.81
CA SER A 112 -3.77 7.14 -23.78
C SER A 112 -3.41 8.51 -23.20
N LYS A 113 -3.95 8.87 -22.04
CA LYS A 113 -3.63 10.12 -21.31
C LYS A 113 -2.37 10.01 -20.45
N ILE A 114 -1.77 8.82 -20.33
CA ILE A 114 -0.52 8.60 -19.59
C ILE A 114 0.64 8.44 -20.58
N ASN A 115 1.72 9.19 -20.35
CA ASN A 115 2.88 9.20 -21.25
C ASN A 115 3.69 7.89 -21.22
N ASP A 116 3.94 7.34 -20.02
CA ASP A 116 4.67 6.08 -19.83
C ASP A 116 3.92 5.19 -18.82
N PRO A 117 2.85 4.50 -19.26
CA PRO A 117 2.02 3.70 -18.38
C PRO A 117 2.71 2.41 -17.99
N VAL A 118 2.68 2.09 -16.69
CA VAL A 118 3.05 0.79 -16.15
C VAL A 118 1.81 0.10 -15.62
N VAL A 119 1.51 -1.07 -16.19
CA VAL A 119 0.34 -1.87 -15.85
C VAL A 119 0.77 -2.99 -14.90
N ILE A 120 0.12 -3.06 -13.76
CA ILE A 120 0.45 -3.97 -12.67
C ILE A 120 -0.75 -4.89 -12.41
N PRO A 121 -0.69 -6.18 -12.74
CA PRO A 121 -1.77 -7.11 -12.47
C PRO A 121 -1.92 -7.37 -10.96
N VAL A 122 -3.17 -7.42 -10.51
CA VAL A 122 -3.54 -7.81 -9.15
C VAL A 122 -4.46 -9.02 -9.23
N GLN A 123 -3.98 -10.17 -8.75
CA GLN A 123 -4.74 -11.42 -8.78
C GLN A 123 -5.58 -11.62 -7.52
N GLN A 124 -5.07 -11.27 -6.34
CA GLN A 124 -5.75 -11.46 -5.04
C GLN A 124 -5.06 -10.65 -3.94
N GLY A 125 -5.67 -10.60 -2.75
CA GLY A 125 -5.11 -9.93 -1.57
C GLY A 125 -5.71 -8.56 -1.25
N LYS A 126 -5.34 -8.06 -0.08
CA LYS A 126 -5.76 -6.76 0.46
C LYS A 126 -4.64 -5.74 0.30
N ARG A 127 -4.93 -4.63 -0.37
CA ARG A 127 -4.04 -3.47 -0.42
C ARG A 127 -3.89 -2.84 0.96
N ALA A 128 -2.65 -2.56 1.34
CA ALA A 128 -2.30 -1.96 2.62
C ALA A 128 -1.07 -1.06 2.48
N TYR A 129 -0.94 -0.12 3.42
CA TYR A 129 0.24 0.73 3.53
C TYR A 129 0.92 0.43 4.85
N ILE A 130 2.23 0.21 4.77
CA ILE A 130 3.04 -0.12 5.93
C ILE A 130 4.00 1.03 6.17
N LYS A 131 3.86 1.67 7.33
CA LYS A 131 4.86 2.58 7.86
C LYS A 131 5.92 1.76 8.58
N LEU A 132 7.16 1.99 8.18
CA LEU A 132 8.34 1.48 8.86
C LEU A 132 9.05 2.69 9.45
N GLY A 133 9.53 2.58 10.68
CA GLY A 133 10.26 3.67 11.31
C GLY A 133 10.69 3.32 12.73
N GLN A 134 11.79 3.92 13.18
CA GLN A 134 12.24 3.86 14.57
C GLN A 134 11.49 4.86 15.48
N GLU A 135 10.15 4.85 15.49
CA GLU A 135 9.39 5.58 16.52
C GLU A 135 9.64 4.96 17.90
N SER A 136 9.84 3.65 17.88
CA SER A 136 10.64 2.80 18.75
C SER A 136 11.23 1.73 17.82
N ILE A 137 12.20 0.92 18.25
CA ILE A 137 12.80 -0.14 17.41
C ILE A 137 11.76 -1.18 16.87
N ASN A 138 10.48 -1.06 17.24
CA ASN A 138 9.36 -1.96 16.89
C ASN A 138 8.10 -1.29 16.30
N SER A 139 8.09 0.00 15.92
CA SER A 139 6.87 0.64 15.42
C SER A 139 6.65 0.37 13.93
N ILE A 140 6.18 -0.83 13.62
CA ILE A 140 5.59 -1.14 12.32
C ILE A 140 4.10 -0.88 12.45
N GLN A 141 3.58 0.02 11.62
CA GLN A 141 2.16 0.32 11.57
C GLN A 141 1.64 -0.04 10.19
N ALA A 142 0.43 -0.58 10.14
CA ALA A 142 -0.25 -0.87 8.90
C ALA A 142 -1.64 -0.23 8.91
N VAL A 143 -2.00 0.38 7.78
CA VAL A 143 -3.35 0.89 7.53
C VAL A 143 -3.89 0.31 6.24
N ASP A 144 -5.21 0.10 6.21
CA ASP A 144 -5.90 -0.27 4.98
C ASP A 144 -6.12 0.95 4.07
N ILE A 145 -6.73 0.73 2.90
CA ILE A 145 -7.05 1.79 1.94
C ILE A 145 -8.02 2.86 2.46
N LYS A 146 -8.71 2.62 3.58
CA LYS A 146 -9.60 3.58 4.24
C LYS A 146 -8.88 4.32 5.37
N GLY A 147 -7.61 4.00 5.64
CA GLY A 147 -6.83 4.56 6.74
C GLY A 147 -7.07 3.87 8.09
N ASN A 148 -7.80 2.75 8.14
CA ASN A 148 -8.00 2.03 9.39
C ASN A 148 -6.75 1.25 9.75
N ALA A 149 -6.26 1.45 10.97
CA ALA A 149 -5.12 0.70 11.50
C ALA A 149 -5.47 -0.78 11.70
N PHE A 150 -4.51 -1.66 11.42
CA PHE A 150 -4.62 -3.08 11.71
C PHE A 150 -3.26 -3.70 12.06
N THR A 151 -3.29 -4.85 12.73
CA THR A 151 -2.08 -5.57 13.16
C THR A 151 -1.61 -6.52 12.07
N LEU A 152 -0.33 -6.42 11.69
CA LEU A 152 0.31 -7.38 10.79
C LEU A 152 0.67 -8.68 11.53
N ASP A 153 0.82 -9.78 10.80
CA ASP A 153 1.39 -11.02 11.38
C ASP A 153 2.78 -10.77 11.96
N LYS A 154 3.10 -11.42 13.09
CA LYS A 154 4.34 -11.19 13.82
C LYS A 154 5.57 -11.50 12.97
N ASN A 155 5.53 -12.55 12.14
CA ASN A 155 6.65 -12.91 11.28
C ASN A 155 6.91 -11.82 10.23
N ILE A 156 5.84 -11.25 9.67
CA ILE A 156 5.92 -10.13 8.72
C ILE A 156 6.53 -8.90 9.41
N GLN A 157 6.08 -8.59 10.63
CA GLN A 157 6.63 -7.50 11.42
C GLN A 157 8.14 -7.69 11.67
N GLU A 158 8.56 -8.86 12.13
CA GLU A 158 9.97 -9.16 12.38
C GLU A 158 10.82 -9.07 11.09
N MET A 159 10.30 -9.57 9.97
CA MET A 159 10.96 -9.46 8.67
C MET A 159 11.14 -8.00 8.23
N LEU A 160 10.09 -7.18 8.34
CA LEU A 160 10.15 -5.76 7.99
C LEU A 160 11.08 -4.99 8.93
N ALA A 161 11.03 -5.27 10.23
CA ALA A 161 11.87 -4.63 11.24
C ALA A 161 13.35 -4.91 10.98
N SER A 162 13.70 -6.12 10.55
CA SER A 162 15.09 -6.50 10.22
C SER A 162 15.72 -5.68 9.09
N LYS A 163 14.89 -5.00 8.27
CA LYS A 163 15.35 -4.16 7.16
C LYS A 163 15.58 -2.72 7.56
N VAL A 164 15.06 -2.30 8.71
CA VAL A 164 15.21 -0.93 9.21
C VAL A 164 16.53 -0.81 9.95
N ALA A 165 17.44 0.03 9.45
CA ALA A 165 18.74 0.26 10.05
C ALA A 165 19.20 1.73 9.92
N ILE A 166 19.77 2.25 11.01
CA ILE A 166 20.33 3.60 11.08
C ILE A 166 21.42 3.77 10.01
N GLY A 167 21.43 4.93 9.34
CA GLY A 167 22.37 5.23 8.26
C GLY A 167 22.10 4.51 6.93
N SER A 168 20.98 3.79 6.82
CA SER A 168 20.49 3.26 5.54
C SER A 168 18.99 3.54 5.36
N PHE A 169 18.13 2.59 5.72
CA PHE A 169 16.68 2.69 5.66
C PHE A 169 16.12 2.86 7.07
N GLU A 170 15.87 4.10 7.49
CA GLU A 170 15.47 4.44 8.86
C GLU A 170 13.96 4.53 9.02
N SER A 171 13.26 5.00 7.98
CA SER A 171 11.81 5.03 7.93
C SER A 171 11.30 5.02 6.49
N GLY A 172 10.03 4.68 6.30
CA GLY A 172 9.40 4.79 5.00
C GLY A 172 7.94 4.38 5.02
N VAL A 173 7.27 4.64 3.90
CA VAL A 173 5.90 4.19 3.65
C VAL A 173 5.92 3.31 2.41
N LEU A 174 5.56 2.05 2.62
CA LEU A 174 5.47 1.05 1.58
C LEU A 174 4.02 0.89 1.15
N GLU A 175 3.80 0.80 -0.15
CA GLU A 175 2.56 0.28 -0.70
C GLU A 175 2.69 -1.24 -0.86
N THR A 176 1.74 -1.99 -0.31
CA THR A 176 1.81 -3.45 -0.25
C THR A 176 0.46 -4.10 -0.53
N TYR A 177 0.51 -5.37 -0.93
CA TYR A 177 -0.64 -6.27 -0.91
C TYR A 177 -0.33 -7.44 0.02
N ILE A 178 -1.23 -7.67 0.97
CA ILE A 178 -1.23 -8.88 1.79
C ILE A 178 -2.06 -9.91 1.04
N LEU A 179 -1.41 -10.94 0.53
CA LEU A 179 -2.05 -12.00 -0.25
C LEU A 179 -2.84 -12.93 0.68
N ASP A 180 -3.78 -13.69 0.10
CA ASP A 180 -4.67 -14.57 0.87
C ASP A 180 -3.93 -15.71 1.59
N ASP A 181 -2.72 -16.06 1.14
CA ASP A 181 -1.81 -17.00 1.80
C ASP A 181 -0.98 -16.39 2.94
N GLY A 182 -1.21 -15.10 3.25
CA GLY A 182 -0.49 -14.34 4.27
C GLY A 182 0.85 -13.76 3.81
N SER A 183 1.28 -14.02 2.58
CA SER A 183 2.51 -13.44 2.05
C SER A 183 2.34 -11.95 1.71
N VAL A 184 3.45 -11.21 1.69
CA VAL A 184 3.45 -9.76 1.42
C VAL A 184 4.12 -9.48 0.08
N CYS A 185 3.36 -8.87 -0.82
CA CYS A 185 3.87 -8.34 -2.08
C CYS A 185 4.09 -6.84 -1.95
N LEU A 186 5.30 -6.37 -2.28
CA LEU A 186 5.69 -4.97 -2.16
C LEU A 186 5.51 -4.25 -3.51
N TYR A 187 4.49 -3.40 -3.58
CA TYR A 187 4.01 -2.77 -4.82
C TYR A 187 4.62 -1.41 -5.12
N ASP A 188 5.05 -0.66 -4.12
CA ASP A 188 5.78 0.61 -4.32
C ASP A 188 6.43 1.05 -3.02
N VAL A 189 7.32 2.02 -3.14
CA VAL A 189 7.82 2.80 -2.01
C VAL A 189 7.46 4.27 -2.25
N ILE A 190 6.63 4.80 -1.37
CA ILE A 190 6.10 6.16 -1.49
C ILE A 190 7.12 7.16 -0.94
N MET A 191 7.66 6.83 0.23
CA MET A 191 8.55 7.70 0.98
C MET A 191 9.65 6.88 1.64
N LEU A 192 10.87 7.42 1.66
CA LEU A 192 12.01 6.91 2.41
C LEU A 192 12.61 8.02 3.26
N ASN A 193 12.89 7.73 4.52
CA ASN A 193 13.52 8.64 5.48
C ASN A 193 12.82 10.01 5.53
N GLY A 194 11.49 10.01 5.36
CA GLY A 194 10.68 11.22 5.36
C GLY A 194 10.68 12.05 4.08
N THR A 195 11.30 11.56 3.00
CA THR A 195 11.35 12.23 1.70
C THR A 195 10.66 11.37 0.64
N GLU A 196 9.82 11.99 -0.20
CA GLU A 196 9.27 11.33 -1.38
C GLU A 196 10.39 10.93 -2.34
N ILE A 197 10.29 9.74 -2.93
CA ILE A 197 11.24 9.33 -3.97
C ILE A 197 10.81 9.91 -5.31
N ASN A 198 11.47 10.99 -5.73
CA ASN A 198 11.30 11.58 -7.06
C ASN A 198 12.10 10.78 -8.11
N SER A 199 11.66 9.55 -8.39
CA SER A 199 12.20 8.70 -9.46
C SER A 199 11.09 7.90 -10.14
N SER A 200 11.38 7.30 -11.29
CA SER A 200 10.41 6.50 -12.03
C SER A 200 9.88 5.33 -11.20
N TYR A 201 8.64 4.88 -11.46
CA TYR A 201 8.09 3.71 -10.77
C TYR A 201 9.00 2.48 -10.88
N LYS A 202 9.55 2.23 -12.07
CA LYS A 202 10.50 1.12 -12.31
C LYS A 202 11.76 1.25 -11.44
N ASP A 203 12.29 2.46 -11.25
CA ASP A 203 13.46 2.69 -10.40
C ASP A 203 13.13 2.55 -8.90
N ARG A 204 11.95 3.01 -8.47
CA ARG A 204 11.46 2.79 -7.10
C ARG A 204 11.29 1.30 -6.81
N GLN A 205 10.71 0.54 -7.74
CA GLN A 205 10.61 -0.92 -7.66
C GLN A 205 11.98 -1.60 -7.59
N LYS A 206 12.95 -1.17 -8.41
CA LYS A 206 14.32 -1.68 -8.36
C LYS A 206 14.99 -1.38 -7.01
N SER A 207 14.79 -0.17 -6.49
CA SER A 207 15.32 0.26 -5.18
C SER A 207 14.71 -0.59 -4.06
N LEU A 208 13.40 -0.81 -4.12
CA LEU A 208 12.67 -1.64 -3.17
C LEU A 208 13.13 -3.10 -3.21
N LYS A 209 13.37 -3.68 -4.39
CA LYS A 209 14.02 -5.00 -4.54
C LYS A 209 15.43 -5.03 -3.94
N GLY A 210 16.20 -3.95 -4.08
CA GLY A 210 17.52 -3.79 -3.49
C GLY A 210 17.49 -3.76 -1.96
N MET A 211 16.54 -3.04 -1.36
CA MET A 211 16.39 -2.91 0.09
C MET A 211 15.88 -4.19 0.76
N PHE A 212 14.83 -4.79 0.20
CA PHE A 212 14.16 -5.94 0.80
C PHE A 212 14.77 -7.27 0.36
N GLY A 213 15.46 -7.30 -0.78
CA GLY A 213 16.25 -8.42 -1.28
C GLY A 213 15.44 -9.39 -2.15
N HIS A 214 16.12 -10.00 -3.13
CA HIS A 214 15.53 -10.93 -4.12
C HIS A 214 15.19 -12.32 -3.58
N LYS A 215 15.75 -12.71 -2.42
CA LYS A 215 15.51 -13.99 -1.73
C LYS A 215 14.89 -13.78 -0.33
N SER A 216 14.09 -12.72 -0.19
CA SER A 216 13.35 -12.47 1.04
C SER A 216 12.00 -13.20 1.00
N GLY A 217 11.30 -13.27 2.14
CA GLY A 217 9.89 -13.69 2.16
C GLY A 217 8.94 -12.64 1.58
N PHE A 218 9.45 -11.61 0.88
CA PHE A 218 8.65 -10.63 0.16
C PHE A 218 8.63 -10.98 -1.33
N THR A 219 7.46 -10.80 -1.94
CA THR A 219 7.29 -10.85 -3.39
C THR A 219 7.19 -9.43 -3.96
N TYR A 220 7.30 -9.32 -5.28
CA TYR A 220 7.23 -8.06 -6.00
C TYR A 220 6.31 -8.28 -7.20
N PRO A 221 5.50 -7.28 -7.58
CA PRO A 221 4.59 -7.48 -8.69
C PRO A 221 5.35 -7.53 -10.01
N ASP A 222 4.85 -8.36 -10.92
CA ASP A 222 5.21 -8.26 -12.33
C ASP A 222 4.59 -7.01 -12.95
N THR A 223 5.19 -6.53 -14.03
CA THR A 223 4.64 -5.43 -14.82
C THR A 223 4.43 -5.92 -16.24
N ILE A 224 3.31 -5.54 -16.85
CA ILE A 224 3.02 -5.84 -18.25
C ILE A 224 2.97 -4.55 -19.06
N GLU A 225 3.21 -4.66 -20.37
CA GLU A 225 3.09 -3.54 -21.28
C GLU A 225 1.62 -3.19 -21.50
N ALA A 226 1.32 -1.89 -21.59
CA ALA A 226 -0.05 -1.37 -21.73
C ALA A 226 -0.76 -1.78 -23.04
N ASN A 227 0.00 -2.23 -24.05
CA ASN A 227 -0.50 -2.73 -25.33
C ASN A 227 -0.89 -4.22 -25.32
N THR A 228 -0.69 -4.92 -24.20
CA THR A 228 -1.00 -6.35 -24.08
C THR A 228 -2.52 -6.56 -23.96
N ASP A 229 -3.05 -7.66 -24.50
CA ASP A 229 -4.45 -8.05 -24.27
C ASP A 229 -4.69 -8.39 -22.79
N LEU A 230 -5.10 -7.37 -22.04
CA LEU A 230 -5.40 -7.43 -20.61
C LEU A 230 -6.47 -8.47 -20.28
N LYS A 231 -7.42 -8.72 -21.18
CA LYS A 231 -8.53 -9.65 -20.97
C LYS A 231 -8.06 -11.09 -20.79
N SER A 232 -7.03 -11.49 -21.52
CA SER A 232 -6.43 -12.83 -21.42
C SER A 232 -5.63 -13.07 -20.14
N HIS A 233 -5.13 -12.01 -19.50
CA HIS A 233 -4.28 -12.10 -18.31
C HIS A 233 -5.07 -12.57 -17.08
N PRO A 234 -4.49 -13.38 -16.17
CA PRO A 234 -5.17 -13.90 -14.98
C PRO A 234 -5.46 -12.87 -13.87
N GLY A 235 -5.03 -11.61 -14.03
CA GLY A 235 -5.28 -10.55 -13.06
C GLY A 235 -6.78 -10.26 -12.93
N ARG A 236 -7.29 -10.08 -11.71
CA ARG A 236 -8.69 -9.64 -11.47
C ARG A 236 -8.87 -8.17 -11.81
N HIS A 237 -7.84 -7.37 -11.59
CA HIS A 237 -7.77 -5.98 -12.03
C HIS A 237 -6.31 -5.60 -12.28
N PHE A 238 -6.10 -4.44 -12.88
CA PHE A 238 -4.80 -3.85 -13.09
C PHE A 238 -4.73 -2.49 -12.46
N ILE A 239 -3.62 -2.21 -11.79
CA ILE A 239 -3.27 -0.85 -11.38
C ILE A 239 -2.43 -0.26 -12.51
N VAL A 240 -2.83 0.91 -12.99
CA VAL A 240 -2.07 1.65 -14.00
C VAL A 240 -1.41 2.83 -13.31
N LYS A 241 -0.08 2.85 -13.32
CA LYS A 241 0.73 3.96 -12.79
C LYS A 241 1.42 4.71 -13.92
N ASP A 242 1.58 6.00 -13.75
CA ASP A 242 2.44 6.80 -14.62
C ASP A 242 3.89 6.70 -14.11
N ASN A 243 4.76 6.12 -14.94
CA ASN A 243 6.17 5.89 -14.62
C ASN A 243 7.01 7.16 -14.70
N SER A 244 6.50 8.23 -15.32
CA SER A 244 7.22 9.49 -15.54
C SER A 244 7.10 10.50 -14.38
N VAL A 245 6.28 10.20 -13.38
CA VAL A 245 5.97 11.10 -12.27
C VAL A 245 6.22 10.47 -10.89
N SER A 246 6.31 11.33 -9.89
CA SER A 246 6.44 10.98 -8.48
C SER A 246 5.24 10.14 -8.01
N CYS A 247 5.35 9.50 -6.85
CA CYS A 247 4.30 8.60 -6.37
C CYS A 247 3.02 9.37 -6.03
N LEU A 248 3.15 10.55 -5.42
CA LEU A 248 2.02 11.38 -4.99
C LEU A 248 1.35 12.13 -6.15
N ASP A 249 2.10 12.44 -7.21
CA ASP A 249 1.56 13.10 -8.41
C ASP A 249 1.06 12.10 -9.46
N SER A 250 1.30 10.79 -9.25
CA SER A 250 0.90 9.75 -10.20
C SER A 250 -0.61 9.64 -10.31
N ARG A 251 -1.13 9.88 -11.51
CA ARG A 251 -2.52 9.58 -11.88
C ARG A 251 -2.70 8.07 -11.94
N THR A 252 -2.90 7.47 -10.76
CA THR A 252 -3.11 6.03 -10.65
C THR A 252 -4.59 5.70 -10.76
N PHE A 253 -4.92 4.79 -11.66
CA PHE A 253 -6.28 4.28 -11.82
C PHE A 253 -6.29 2.75 -11.92
N VAL A 254 -7.49 2.18 -11.83
CA VAL A 254 -7.70 0.73 -11.88
C VAL A 254 -8.50 0.37 -13.12
N ILE A 255 -8.03 -0.64 -13.84
CA ILE A 255 -8.77 -1.30 -14.92
C ILE A 255 -9.29 -2.63 -14.36
N PRO A 256 -10.61 -2.83 -14.22
CA PRO A 256 -11.17 -4.12 -13.84
C PRO A 256 -10.93 -5.15 -14.94
N ASN A 257 -10.88 -6.43 -14.58
CA ASN A 257 -10.61 -7.50 -15.52
C ASN A 257 -11.43 -8.73 -15.14
N PHE A 258 -12.74 -8.58 -15.15
CA PHE A 258 -13.71 -9.62 -14.80
C PHE A 258 -15.06 -9.34 -15.46
N TYR A 259 -15.87 -10.39 -15.52
CA TYR A 259 -17.31 -10.30 -15.70
C TYR A 259 -17.96 -9.99 -14.35
N SER A 260 -19.03 -9.20 -14.31
CA SER A 260 -19.85 -8.98 -13.10
C SER A 260 -21.32 -9.22 -13.44
N VAL A 261 -21.95 -10.19 -12.78
CA VAL A 261 -23.36 -10.56 -12.99
C VAL A 261 -24.11 -10.56 -11.68
N LYS A 262 -25.43 -10.40 -11.72
CA LYS A 262 -26.28 -10.45 -10.53
C LYS A 262 -26.69 -11.88 -10.22
N VAL A 263 -26.73 -12.21 -8.94
CA VAL A 263 -27.16 -13.51 -8.39
C VAL A 263 -27.95 -13.29 -7.10
N LEU A 264 -28.66 -14.32 -6.64
CA LEU A 264 -29.30 -14.37 -5.34
C LEU A 264 -28.48 -15.21 -4.36
N ILE A 265 -28.50 -14.83 -3.09
CA ILE A 265 -28.09 -15.73 -2.01
C ILE A 265 -29.16 -16.81 -1.84
N GLU A 266 -28.79 -18.07 -1.99
CA GLU A 266 -29.69 -19.20 -1.69
C GLU A 266 -29.77 -19.41 -0.18
N GLU A 267 -28.62 -19.61 0.46
CA GLU A 267 -28.53 -19.83 1.90
C GLU A 267 -27.15 -19.48 2.46
N LYS A 268 -27.11 -19.28 3.77
CA LYS A 268 -25.88 -19.12 4.55
C LYS A 268 -25.49 -20.45 5.17
N TYR A 269 -24.22 -20.85 5.02
CA TYR A 269 -23.73 -22.07 5.66
C TYR A 269 -23.63 -21.90 7.17
N SER A 270 -24.37 -22.71 7.92
CA SER A 270 -24.34 -22.69 9.39
C SER A 270 -23.01 -23.18 9.97
N TYR A 271 -22.33 -24.11 9.30
CA TYR A 271 -21.09 -24.74 9.75
C TYR A 271 -19.81 -24.11 9.16
N ARG A 272 -19.95 -23.15 8.23
CA ARG A 272 -18.82 -22.51 7.54
C ARG A 272 -19.04 -21.00 7.49
N PRO A 273 -18.71 -20.26 8.57
CA PRO A 273 -18.96 -18.82 8.65
C PRO A 273 -18.38 -18.03 7.47
N GLY A 274 -19.16 -17.08 6.95
CA GLY A 274 -18.77 -16.25 5.80
C GLY A 274 -18.91 -16.94 4.45
N TYR A 275 -19.35 -18.20 4.39
CA TYR A 275 -19.69 -18.85 3.13
C TYR A 275 -21.19 -18.82 2.88
N TYR A 276 -21.55 -18.60 1.62
CA TYR A 276 -22.93 -18.52 1.15
C TYR A 276 -23.08 -19.35 -0.12
N LYS A 277 -24.19 -20.06 -0.23
CA LYS A 277 -24.56 -20.69 -1.49
C LYS A 277 -25.31 -19.67 -2.34
N VAL A 278 -25.02 -19.61 -3.63
CA VAL A 278 -25.61 -18.62 -4.54
C VAL A 278 -26.29 -19.28 -5.73
N MET A 279 -27.29 -18.61 -6.30
CA MET A 279 -28.16 -19.14 -7.35
C MET A 279 -28.56 -18.08 -8.39
N PHE A 280 -28.89 -18.56 -9.60
CA PHE A 280 -29.61 -17.78 -10.62
C PHE A 280 -31.10 -18.11 -10.58
N THR A 281 -31.93 -17.20 -11.08
CA THR A 281 -33.30 -17.54 -11.49
C THR A 281 -33.30 -18.24 -12.85
N THR A 282 -34.21 -19.19 -13.01
CA THR A 282 -34.45 -19.91 -14.26
C THR A 282 -35.95 -19.93 -14.56
N PRO A 283 -36.37 -20.23 -15.80
CA PRO A 283 -37.78 -20.39 -16.13
C PRO A 283 -38.49 -21.47 -15.29
N GLU A 284 -37.72 -22.40 -14.71
CA GLU A 284 -38.21 -23.54 -13.94
C GLU A 284 -38.10 -23.33 -12.41
N GLY A 285 -37.51 -22.21 -11.97
CA GLY A 285 -37.31 -21.87 -10.55
C GLY A 285 -35.94 -21.25 -10.29
N TYR A 286 -35.09 -21.97 -9.55
CA TYR A 286 -33.75 -21.50 -9.17
C TYR A 286 -32.70 -22.57 -9.46
N GLU A 287 -31.51 -22.11 -9.83
CA GLU A 287 -30.37 -23.00 -10.07
C GLU A 287 -29.15 -22.56 -9.27
N SER A 288 -28.71 -23.41 -8.34
CA SER A 288 -27.47 -23.20 -7.60
C SER A 288 -26.25 -23.19 -8.53
N ILE A 289 -25.34 -22.24 -8.30
CA ILE A 289 -24.12 -22.09 -9.10
C ILE A 289 -22.83 -22.33 -8.32
N GLY A 290 -22.85 -22.21 -6.98
CA GLY A 290 -21.71 -22.56 -6.14
C GLY A 290 -21.64 -21.76 -4.84
N ASP A 291 -20.44 -21.77 -4.25
CA ASP A 291 -20.16 -21.16 -2.95
C ASP A 291 -19.41 -19.84 -3.10
N LEU A 292 -19.94 -18.80 -2.45
CA LEU A 292 -19.33 -17.48 -2.31
C LEU A 292 -18.72 -17.34 -0.91
N TYR A 293 -17.47 -16.87 -0.83
CA TYR A 293 -16.87 -16.44 0.43
C TYR A 293 -16.94 -14.92 0.60
N HIS A 294 -17.58 -14.45 1.67
CA HIS A 294 -17.66 -13.05 2.07
C HIS A 294 -17.75 -12.89 3.60
N PRO A 295 -16.61 -12.75 4.30
CA PRO A 295 -16.59 -12.75 5.77
C PRO A 295 -16.93 -11.40 6.42
N HIS A 296 -17.08 -10.33 5.64
CA HIS A 296 -17.16 -8.96 6.17
C HIS A 296 -18.58 -8.51 6.51
N GLU A 297 -19.58 -9.05 5.83
CA GLU A 297 -20.98 -8.70 5.99
C GLU A 297 -21.82 -9.98 5.97
N GLU A 298 -22.85 -10.02 6.81
CA GLU A 298 -23.82 -11.10 6.78
C GLU A 298 -24.81 -10.86 5.64
N LEU A 299 -24.92 -11.83 4.74
CA LEU A 299 -25.87 -11.79 3.63
C LEU A 299 -27.03 -12.75 3.91
N TYR A 300 -28.26 -12.28 3.71
CA TYR A 300 -29.47 -13.06 3.96
C TYR A 300 -29.95 -13.76 2.69
N ALA A 301 -30.70 -14.86 2.83
CA ALA A 301 -31.32 -15.55 1.72
C ALA A 301 -32.17 -14.58 0.87
N ASN A 302 -32.15 -14.80 -0.45
CA ASN A 302 -32.79 -14.01 -1.49
C ASN A 302 -32.30 -12.56 -1.60
N THR A 303 -31.16 -12.23 -0.99
CA THR A 303 -30.50 -10.94 -1.22
C THR A 303 -29.88 -10.92 -2.61
N GLN A 304 -30.22 -9.92 -3.42
CA GLN A 304 -29.54 -9.68 -4.70
C GLN A 304 -28.14 -9.13 -4.46
N ILE A 305 -27.14 -9.79 -5.02
CA ILE A 305 -25.74 -9.35 -5.00
C ILE A 305 -25.15 -9.46 -6.40
N GLN A 306 -23.99 -8.85 -6.62
CA GLN A 306 -23.19 -9.14 -7.80
C GLN A 306 -21.99 -10.01 -7.45
N ILE A 307 -21.71 -11.00 -8.30
CA ILE A 307 -20.48 -11.78 -8.26
C ILE A 307 -19.61 -11.40 -9.45
N ALA A 308 -18.30 -11.40 -9.22
CA ALA A 308 -17.30 -11.19 -10.25
C ALA A 308 -16.56 -12.50 -10.55
N PHE A 309 -16.24 -12.74 -11.82
CA PHE A 309 -15.55 -13.96 -12.26
C PHE A 309 -14.79 -13.75 -13.56
N LYS A 310 -13.91 -14.70 -13.87
CA LYS A 310 -13.04 -14.67 -15.06
C LYS A 310 -13.25 -15.82 -16.02
N LYS A 311 -13.80 -16.94 -15.52
CA LYS A 311 -13.93 -18.19 -16.26
C LYS A 311 -15.33 -18.75 -16.12
N VAL A 312 -15.75 -19.46 -17.16
CA VAL A 312 -17.04 -20.14 -17.24
C VAL A 312 -16.77 -21.60 -17.58
N GLU A 313 -17.41 -22.51 -16.86
CA GLU A 313 -17.38 -23.95 -17.12
C GLU A 313 -18.82 -24.45 -17.14
N ASN A 314 -19.18 -25.24 -18.16
CA ASN A 314 -20.54 -25.76 -18.34
C ASN A 314 -21.63 -24.67 -18.26
N GLY A 315 -21.36 -23.48 -18.79
CA GLY A 315 -22.30 -22.34 -18.77
C GLY A 315 -22.43 -21.62 -17.43
N LYS A 316 -21.62 -21.96 -16.42
CA LYS A 316 -21.65 -21.34 -15.08
C LYS A 316 -20.35 -20.64 -14.72
N PRO A 317 -20.39 -19.54 -13.95
CA PRO A 317 -19.19 -18.91 -13.44
C PRO A 317 -18.45 -19.85 -12.48
N VAL A 318 -17.12 -19.87 -12.57
CA VAL A 318 -16.27 -20.63 -11.64
C VAL A 318 -15.26 -19.72 -10.95
N ASN A 319 -14.87 -20.10 -9.73
CA ASN A 319 -13.95 -19.33 -8.87
C ASN A 319 -14.37 -17.86 -8.73
N PHE A 320 -15.67 -17.62 -8.64
CA PHE A 320 -16.23 -16.28 -8.52
C PHE A 320 -16.01 -15.73 -7.10
N TRP A 321 -16.01 -14.42 -6.98
CA TRP A 321 -15.89 -13.70 -5.71
C TRP A 321 -16.93 -12.60 -5.62
N PHE A 322 -17.08 -12.01 -4.44
CA PHE A 322 -18.00 -10.89 -4.24
C PHE A 322 -17.55 -9.70 -5.09
N SER A 323 -18.38 -9.25 -6.03
CA SER A 323 -17.98 -8.19 -6.96
C SER A 323 -17.69 -6.88 -6.20
N PRO A 324 -16.65 -6.10 -6.58
CA PRO A 324 -16.49 -4.76 -6.05
C PRO A 324 -17.60 -3.81 -6.54
N ILE A 325 -18.30 -4.19 -7.61
CA ILE A 325 -19.47 -3.49 -8.14
C ILE A 325 -20.69 -4.06 -7.42
N GLN A 326 -21.23 -3.32 -6.47
CA GLN A 326 -22.47 -3.70 -5.79
C GLN A 326 -23.52 -2.61 -5.97
N HIS A 327 -24.78 -3.01 -5.97
CA HIS A 327 -25.87 -2.05 -5.88
C HIS A 327 -25.81 -1.29 -4.54
N LYS A 328 -26.06 0.02 -4.59
CA LYS A 328 -26.02 0.88 -3.39
C LYS A 328 -27.03 0.46 -2.32
N ASN A 329 -28.11 -0.20 -2.73
CA ASN A 329 -29.18 -0.70 -1.86
C ASN A 329 -29.18 -2.24 -1.88
N LYS A 330 -28.27 -2.87 -1.13
CA LYS A 330 -28.16 -4.34 -1.06
C LYS A 330 -29.40 -5.04 -0.46
N LEU A 331 -30.33 -4.31 0.15
CA LEU A 331 -31.40 -4.87 1.00
C LEU A 331 -32.71 -5.20 0.28
N ASN A 332 -32.74 -5.19 -1.05
CA ASN A 332 -33.97 -5.51 -1.77
C ASN A 332 -34.00 -6.99 -2.12
N TYR A 333 -35.05 -7.69 -1.65
CA TYR A 333 -35.52 -8.91 -2.29
C TYR A 333 -35.92 -8.54 -3.71
N ASP A 334 -35.06 -8.86 -4.67
CA ASP A 334 -35.23 -8.49 -6.06
C ASP A 334 -34.60 -9.56 -6.95
N GLU A 335 -35.43 -10.22 -7.73
CA GLU A 335 -35.02 -11.26 -8.68
C GLU A 335 -34.61 -10.65 -10.02
N ASP A 336 -34.92 -9.36 -10.26
CA ASP A 336 -34.75 -8.73 -11.56
C ASP A 336 -33.29 -8.66 -12.01
N GLY A 337 -33.06 -9.26 -13.17
CA GLY A 337 -31.75 -9.39 -13.78
C GLY A 337 -30.84 -10.42 -13.11
N THR A 338 -31.36 -11.32 -12.27
CA THR A 338 -30.61 -12.48 -11.73
C THR A 338 -30.78 -13.74 -12.58
N ASP A 339 -31.38 -13.62 -13.75
CA ASP A 339 -31.65 -14.74 -14.64
C ASP A 339 -30.38 -15.36 -15.21
N ILE A 340 -30.41 -16.68 -15.39
CA ILE A 340 -29.32 -17.44 -16.02
C ILE A 340 -29.02 -16.97 -17.45
N TYR A 341 -29.95 -16.26 -18.10
CA TYR A 341 -29.75 -15.70 -19.44
C TYR A 341 -28.58 -14.69 -19.52
N GLN A 342 -28.17 -14.08 -18.39
CA GLN A 342 -26.94 -13.29 -18.31
C GLN A 342 -25.71 -14.07 -18.84
N MET A 343 -25.70 -15.40 -18.66
CA MET A 343 -24.62 -16.28 -19.13
C MET A 343 -24.61 -16.45 -20.65
N ALA A 344 -25.70 -16.16 -21.35
CA ALA A 344 -25.75 -16.12 -22.81
C ALA A 344 -25.25 -14.78 -23.39
N GLN A 345 -25.27 -13.71 -22.59
CA GLN A 345 -24.91 -12.33 -22.99
C GLN A 345 -23.63 -11.82 -22.28
N LEU A 346 -22.72 -12.72 -21.90
CA LEU A 346 -21.55 -12.41 -21.07
C LEU A 346 -20.69 -11.23 -21.55
N SER A 347 -20.62 -10.97 -22.85
CA SER A 347 -19.86 -9.84 -23.39
C SER A 347 -20.33 -8.50 -22.85
N GLU A 348 -21.63 -8.36 -22.54
CA GLU A 348 -22.24 -7.14 -21.99
C GLU A 348 -21.86 -6.92 -20.52
N PHE A 349 -21.44 -7.97 -19.83
CA PHE A 349 -21.10 -7.96 -18.42
C PHE A 349 -19.59 -7.86 -18.15
N TRP A 350 -18.79 -7.63 -19.19
CA TRP A 350 -17.33 -7.47 -19.08
C TRP A 350 -16.92 -6.04 -18.72
N TYR A 351 -16.16 -5.88 -17.64
CA TYR A 351 -15.78 -4.55 -17.11
C TYR A 351 -14.35 -4.10 -17.44
N GLY A 352 -13.63 -4.74 -18.36
CA GLY A 352 -12.24 -4.40 -18.69
C GLY A 352 -12.02 -3.80 -20.08
N TYR A 353 -12.80 -2.79 -20.49
CA TYR A 353 -12.76 -2.18 -21.84
C TYR A 353 -12.09 -0.81 -21.91
#